data_AF-A0A6C2YVH1-F1
#
_entry.id   AF-A0A6C2YVH1-F1
#
_cell.length_a   1.000
_cell.length_b   1.000
_cell.length_c   1.000
_cell.angle_alpha   90.00
_cell.angle_beta   90.00
_cell.angle_gamma   90.00
#
_symmetry.space_group_name_H-M   'P 1'
#
loop_
_entity.id
_entity.type
_entity.pdbx_description
1 polymer ?
#
loop_
_entity_poly.entity_id
_entity_poly.type
_entity_poly.pdbx_seq_one_letter_code
_entity_poly.pdbx_strand_id
1 'polypeptide(L)'
;MASSIQKKRSIRLVRSPQIDGVGVFAIDTPQETMFYTLREIPCEIGGRGFAVHRLGLGDLYHVRIGDPVDCSCECLGFLRHGDCKHVRGLLALLQAKKI
;
A
#
# COMPACT_ATOMS: atom_id res chain seq x y z
N MET A 1 -35.83 6.59 6.11
CA MET A 1 -34.52 6.97 6.69
C MET A 1 -33.50 5.92 6.29
N ALA A 2 -32.79 6.12 5.18
CA ALA A 2 -31.74 5.19 4.75
C ALA A 2 -30.48 5.50 5.58
N SER A 3 -30.10 4.57 6.46
CA SER A 3 -28.83 4.64 7.20
C SER A 3 -27.68 4.51 6.19
N SER A 4 -27.07 5.64 5.84
CA SER A 4 -25.86 5.66 5.04
C SER A 4 -24.72 5.07 5.87
N ILE A 5 -24.39 3.81 5.63
CA ILE A 5 -23.17 3.19 6.16
C ILE A 5 -22.00 4.02 5.63
N GLN A 6 -21.45 4.90 6.47
CA GLN A 6 -20.23 5.64 6.12
C GLN A 6 -19.13 4.61 5.90
N LYS A 7 -18.74 4.41 4.63
CA LYS A 7 -17.66 3.51 4.25
C LYS A 7 -16.36 4.02 4.86
N LYS A 8 -15.95 3.48 6.02
CA LYS A 8 -14.63 3.75 6.58
C LYS A 8 -13.56 3.28 5.61
N ARG A 9 -12.39 3.94 5.60
CA ARG A 9 -11.27 3.54 4.75
C ARG A 9 -10.92 2.08 5.03
N SER A 10 -10.86 1.26 3.99
CA SER A 10 -10.45 -0.15 4.10
C SER A 10 -9.35 -0.50 3.11
N ILE A 11 -8.52 -1.48 3.48
CA ILE A 11 -7.44 -2.00 2.65
C ILE A 11 -7.74 -3.49 2.42
N ARG A 12 -7.63 -3.93 1.16
CA ARG A 12 -7.81 -5.34 0.81
C ARG A 12 -6.85 -5.76 -0.29
N LEU A 13 -6.38 -6.99 -0.20
CA LEU A 13 -5.68 -7.64 -1.29
C LEU A 13 -6.71 -8.05 -2.36
N VAL A 14 -6.49 -7.63 -3.60
CA VAL A 14 -7.33 -7.97 -4.76
C VAL A 14 -6.75 -9.18 -5.47
N ARG A 15 -5.42 -9.22 -5.62
CA ARG A 15 -4.67 -10.33 -6.21
C ARG A 15 -3.39 -10.53 -5.40
N SER A 16 -3.15 -11.75 -4.93
CA SER A 16 -1.86 -12.10 -4.32
C SER A 16 -0.74 -12.08 -5.36
N PRO A 17 0.49 -11.71 -4.97
CA PRO A 17 1.65 -11.93 -5.83
C PRO A 17 1.69 -13.38 -6.31
N GLN A 18 1.83 -13.58 -7.62
CA GLN A 18 1.99 -14.92 -8.22
C GLN A 18 3.44 -15.13 -8.67
N ILE A 19 3.67 -15.99 -9.65
CA ILE A 19 5.00 -16.28 -10.21
C ILE A 19 5.68 -15.02 -10.76
N ASP A 20 4.90 -14.04 -11.23
CA ASP A 20 5.37 -12.72 -11.68
C ASP A 20 5.84 -11.81 -10.54
N GLY A 21 5.58 -12.17 -9.28
CA GLY A 21 5.88 -11.38 -8.09
C GLY A 21 5.00 -10.13 -7.92
N VAL A 22 3.95 -9.96 -8.74
CA VAL A 22 3.11 -8.75 -8.73
C VAL A 22 1.77 -9.02 -8.05
N GLY A 23 1.55 -8.40 -6.90
CA GLY A 23 0.25 -8.32 -6.23
C GLY A 23 -0.54 -7.08 -6.62
N VAL A 24 -1.84 -7.08 -6.33
CA VAL A 24 -2.70 -5.90 -6.44
C VAL A 24 -3.48 -5.75 -5.16
N PHE A 25 -3.46 -4.55 -4.58
CA PHE A 25 -4.29 -4.20 -3.45
C PHE A 25 -5.15 -2.97 -3.75
N ALA A 26 -6.28 -2.88 -3.05
CA ALA A 26 -7.19 -1.77 -3.14
C ALA A 26 -7.21 -1.00 -1.82
N ILE A 27 -7.28 0.32 -1.95
CA ILE A 27 -7.62 1.23 -0.86
C ILE A 27 -8.98 1.81 -1.18
N ASP A 28 -9.98 1.40 -0.42
CA ASP A 28 -11.34 1.93 -0.52
C ASP A 28 -11.48 3.13 0.42
N THR A 29 -12.00 4.23 -0.10
CA THR A 29 -12.41 5.42 0.66
C THR A 29 -13.91 5.65 0.44
N PRO A 30 -14.59 6.52 1.21
CA PRO A 30 -15.97 6.88 0.91
C PRO A 30 -16.16 7.41 -0.52
N GLN A 31 -15.15 8.07 -1.08
CA GLN A 31 -15.24 8.81 -2.35
C GLN A 31 -14.78 7.98 -3.55
N GLU A 32 -13.73 7.18 -3.39
CA GLU A 32 -13.12 6.43 -4.48
C GLU A 32 -12.47 5.12 -4.00
N THR A 33 -12.32 4.18 -4.94
CA THR A 33 -11.47 3.00 -4.79
C THR A 33 -10.22 3.20 -5.64
N MET A 34 -9.05 3.07 -5.00
CA MET A 34 -7.76 3.15 -5.70
C MET A 34 -7.11 1.78 -5.74
N PHE A 35 -6.61 1.39 -6.92
CA PHE A 35 -5.89 0.14 -7.12
C PHE A 35 -4.40 0.40 -7.25
N TYR A 36 -3.62 -0.39 -6.52
CA TYR A 36 -2.18 -0.33 -6.50
C TYR A 36 -1.61 -1.70 -6.78
N THR A 37 -0.72 -1.76 -7.76
CA THR A 37 0.20 -2.89 -7.91
C THR A 37 1.27 -2.81 -6.83
N LEU A 38 1.72 -3.96 -6.36
CA LEU A 38 2.83 -4.09 -5.43
C LEU A 38 3.76 -5.20 -5.93
N ARG A 39 5.06 -4.98 -5.82
CA ARG A 39 6.08 -6.00 -6.07
C ARG A 39 7.16 -5.84 -5.02
N GLU A 40 7.52 -6.93 -4.36
CA GLU A 40 8.66 -6.91 -3.45
C GLU A 40 9.97 -6.77 -4.23
N ILE A 41 10.87 -5.95 -3.70
CA ILE A 41 12.19 -5.67 -4.27
C ILE A 41 13.26 -5.80 -3.17
N PRO A 42 14.52 -6.12 -3.52
CA PRO A 42 15.61 -6.17 -2.56
C PRO A 42 15.76 -4.86 -1.78
N CYS A 43 16.13 -4.97 -0.50
CA CYS A 43 16.33 -3.83 0.40
C CYS A 43 17.53 -4.11 1.33
N GLU A 44 18.70 -3.59 0.95
CA GLU A 44 19.97 -3.84 1.66
C GLU A 44 20.13 -3.05 2.97
N ILE A 45 19.24 -2.08 3.22
CA ILE A 45 19.25 -1.23 4.42
C ILE A 45 18.29 -1.75 5.52
N GLY A 46 17.89 -3.01 5.43
CA GLY A 46 16.95 -3.65 6.35
C GLY A 46 15.47 -3.40 6.03
N GLY A 47 14.61 -4.26 6.56
CA GLY A 47 13.17 -4.29 6.25
C GLY A 47 12.85 -4.94 4.90
N ARG A 48 11.62 -4.75 4.42
CA ARG A 48 11.11 -5.23 3.14
C ARG A 48 10.88 -4.04 2.20
N GLY A 49 11.43 -4.13 0.99
CA GLY A 49 11.25 -3.12 -0.05
C GLY A 49 10.10 -3.48 -0.97
N PHE A 50 9.28 -2.50 -1.34
CA PHE A 50 8.18 -2.69 -2.29
C PHE A 50 8.16 -1.59 -3.34
N ALA A 51 8.06 -1.98 -4.60
CA ALA A 51 7.71 -1.12 -5.70
C ALA A 51 6.17 -1.06 -5.79
N VAL A 52 5.58 0.11 -5.56
CA VAL A 52 4.14 0.32 -5.53
C VAL A 52 3.74 1.31 -6.62
N HIS A 53 2.80 0.92 -7.47
CA HIS A 53 2.37 1.75 -8.60
C HIS A 53 0.85 1.79 -8.71
N ARG A 54 0.28 2.99 -8.88
CA ARG A 54 -1.17 3.16 -9.07
C ARG A 54 -1.55 2.60 -10.45
N LEU A 55 -2.39 1.56 -10.47
CA LEU A 55 -2.69 0.78 -11.67
C LEU A 55 -3.12 1.70 -12.83
N GLY A 56 -2.23 1.86 -13.82
CA GLY A 56 -2.44 2.63 -15.04
C GLY A 56 -2.55 4.16 -14.90
N LEU A 57 -2.29 4.73 -13.70
CA LEU A 57 -2.73 6.10 -13.38
C LEU A 57 -1.77 6.89 -12.47
N GLY A 58 -0.50 6.50 -12.31
CA GLY A 58 0.40 7.30 -11.45
C GLY A 58 1.85 6.87 -11.45
N ASP A 59 2.62 7.47 -10.54
CA ASP A 59 4.04 7.19 -10.40
C ASP A 59 4.30 5.85 -9.70
N LEU A 60 5.49 5.31 -9.95
CA LEU A 60 6.08 4.24 -9.17
C LEU A 60 6.69 4.83 -7.89
N TYR A 61 6.30 4.30 -6.73
CA TYR A 61 6.87 4.66 -5.44
C TYR A 61 7.63 3.48 -4.86
N HIS A 62 8.84 3.71 -4.36
CA HIS A 62 9.51 2.74 -3.51
C HIS A 62 9.07 2.94 -2.07
N VAL A 63 8.69 1.84 -1.43
CA VAL A 63 8.18 1.81 -0.06
C VAL A 63 9.02 0.83 0.73
N ARG A 64 9.65 1.31 1.81
CA ARG A 64 10.33 0.45 2.78
C ARG A 64 9.40 0.20 3.94
N ILE A 65 9.24 -1.07 4.32
CA ILE A 65 8.51 -1.48 5.52
C ILE A 65 9.47 -2.24 6.43
N GLY A 66 9.75 -1.67 7.60
CA GLY A 66 10.57 -2.27 8.65
C GLY A 66 9.92 -2.03 10.01
N ASP A 67 10.72 -1.70 11.02
CA ASP A 67 10.19 -1.15 12.26
C ASP A 67 9.40 0.16 11.99
N PRO A 68 8.52 0.60 12.90
CA PRO A 68 7.72 1.81 12.69
C PRO A 68 8.55 3.04 12.35
N VAL A 69 9.75 3.15 12.93
CA VAL A 69 10.72 4.24 12.66
C VAL A 69 11.41 4.10 11.30
N ASP A 70 11.39 2.90 10.73
CA ASP A 70 12.05 2.54 9.48
C ASP A 70 11.12 2.56 8.27
N CYS A 71 9.82 2.73 8.48
CA CYS A 71 8.88 2.83 7.38
C CYS A 71 9.11 4.11 6.58
N SER A 72 9.24 4.01 5.25
CA SER A 72 9.44 5.17 4.38
C SER A 72 8.78 5.00 3.02
N CYS A 73 8.42 6.12 2.38
CA CYS A 73 7.84 6.15 1.05
C CYS A 73 8.19 7.48 0.35
N GLU A 74 8.41 7.42 -0.95
CA GLU A 74 8.79 8.59 -1.76
C GLU A 74 7.58 9.45 -2.20
N CYS A 75 6.36 9.04 -1.86
CA CYS A 75 5.17 9.81 -2.23
C CYS A 75 5.05 11.10 -1.42
N LEU A 76 4.46 12.14 -2.02
CA LEU A 76 4.24 13.43 -1.36
C LEU A 76 3.48 13.34 -0.02
N GLY A 77 2.58 12.35 0.12
CA GLY A 77 1.88 12.12 1.37
C GLY A 77 2.85 11.82 2.52
N PHE A 78 3.81 10.93 2.28
CA PHE A 78 4.81 10.57 3.28
C PHE A 78 5.82 11.70 3.50
N LEU A 79 6.34 12.28 2.42
CA LEU A 79 7.34 13.36 2.52
C LEU A 79 6.81 14.59 3.29
N ARG A 80 5.51 14.86 3.24
CA ARG A 80 4.89 15.99 3.96
C ARG A 80 4.44 15.65 5.39
N HIS A 81 4.06 14.40 5.67
CA HIS A 81 3.38 14.04 6.91
C HIS A 81 4.08 12.94 7.72
N GLY A 82 5.16 12.35 7.21
CA GLY A 82 5.82 11.18 7.80
C GLY A 82 4.98 9.90 7.72
N ASP A 83 3.88 9.92 6.96
CA ASP A 83 2.94 8.81 6.85
C ASP A 83 2.15 8.88 5.55
N CYS A 84 1.77 7.74 5.00
CA CYS A 84 0.98 7.69 3.78
C CYS A 84 0.11 6.45 3.67
N LYS A 85 -0.86 6.53 2.76
CA LYS A 85 -1.76 5.41 2.43
C LYS A 85 -1.02 4.18 1.90
N HIS A 86 0.15 4.33 1.28
CA HIS A 86 0.92 3.20 0.75
C HIS A 86 1.59 2.39 1.87
N VAL A 87 2.27 3.08 2.80
CA VAL A 87 2.89 2.44 3.99
C VAL A 87 1.81 1.76 4.83
N ARG A 88 0.71 2.46 5.16
CA ARG A 88 -0.42 1.88 5.90
C ARG A 88 -1.04 0.70 5.16
N GLY A 89 -1.15 0.80 3.84
CA GLY A 89 -1.61 -0.25 2.94
C GLY A 89 -0.80 -1.53 3.10
N LEU A 90 0.50 -1.44 2.91
CA LEU A 90 1.41 -2.58 3.00
C LEU A 90 1.49 -3.13 4.43
N LEU A 91 1.60 -2.28 5.45
CA LEU A 91 1.57 -2.71 6.86
C LEU A 91 0.33 -3.54 7.18
N ALA A 92 -0.85 -3.09 6.75
CA ALA A 92 -2.10 -3.83 6.99
C ALA A 92 -2.10 -5.20 6.29
N LEU A 93 -1.56 -5.30 5.08
CA LEU A 93 -1.48 -6.57 4.34
C LEU A 93 -0.47 -7.53 4.95
N LEU A 94 0.67 -7.01 5.42
CA LEU A 94 1.73 -7.76 6.10
C LEU A 94 1.25 -8.30 7.45
N GLN A 95 0.61 -7.46 8.26
CA GLN A 95 0.00 -7.87 9.53
C GLN A 95 -1.07 -8.95 9.32
N ALA A 96 -1.82 -8.87 8.22
CA ALA A 96 -2.80 -9.87 7.83
C ALA A 96 -2.21 -11.12 7.15
N LYS A 97 -0.88 -11.20 6.98
CA LYS A 97 -0.15 -12.29 6.28
C LYS A 97 -0.65 -12.55 4.86
N LYS A 98 -1.04 -11.49 4.17
CA LYS A 98 -1.55 -11.55 2.79
C LYS A 98 -0.46 -11.35 1.73
N ILE A 99 0.67 -10.77 2.15
CA ILE A 99 1.90 -10.55 1.36
C ILE A 99 3.12 -10.70 2.27
#